data_AF-A0A960V848-F1
#
_entry.id   AF-A0A960V848-F1
#
_cell.length_a   1.000
_cell.length_b   1.000
_cell.length_c   1.000
_cell.angle_alpha   90.00
_cell.angle_beta   90.00
_cell.angle_gamma   90.00
#
_symmetry.space_group_name_H-M   'P 1'
#
loop_
_entity.id
_entity.type
_entity.pdbx_description
1 polymer ?
#
loop_
_entity_poly.entity_id
_entity_poly.type
_entity_poly.pdbx_seq_one_letter_code
_entity_poly.pdbx_strand_id
1 'polypeptide(L)'
;MNYLNINKSLIFFINFILLFTLIPKSLKAGDEINRDFIRVISENDSYGPFTDRYYTSGNRFEYFSGDLFSLPGYFTNKLFNLKPEEHCEKYANYCTKLETSGISLNQLIYTPANVGGKDVYRGDRPYAGVFYLSSSYSTVLKNGILYSEWKAGIVGPNSQGERFQGAIHRFFSFNEPVGWNHQIKNKPAANFDTQYISPITKNIAIHNTLGLGNLDLYYRFGLYLRFGKVHSKNTFTGLSIRDPGQGGVYREYPIESDDSEYYFFIYPYFKYQGYNITLGNTDSYPDWNTRGILSDKNFEEKDRLLLFKYGLLSRNSSLDPVQEYLLFNSYFNNFSPPDEKRARVLLEYLTNKEDFDDFNILLYYNLISPRTNIEYGYSKFLALKKSLTESNIDPEKYNLIYLLAYLNGEFDYKKEFTTKPKKFQGILQSGFVIKSENFFGVISWQLTSTDFYVRGDIPKFHLFGTVQLGIRF
;
A
#
# COMPACT_ATOMS: atom_id res chain seq x y z
N MET A 1 -17.92 24.24 29.01
CA MET A 1 -18.50 22.90 28.83
C MET A 1 -18.68 22.66 27.35
N ASN A 2 -17.91 21.76 26.74
CA ASN A 2 -18.20 21.13 25.44
C ASN A 2 -17.30 19.90 25.29
N TYR A 3 -17.44 18.97 26.24
CA TYR A 3 -17.05 17.58 26.03
C TYR A 3 -18.22 16.94 25.32
N LEU A 4 -18.12 16.72 24.00
CA LEU A 4 -18.90 15.76 23.19
C LEU A 4 -18.65 16.04 21.69
N ASN A 5 -17.39 16.11 21.26
CA ASN A 5 -17.06 15.82 19.86
C ASN A 5 -16.90 14.30 19.74
N ILE A 6 -18.02 13.58 19.83
CA ILE A 6 -18.03 12.17 19.44
C ILE A 6 -17.78 12.16 17.93
N ASN A 7 -16.60 11.65 17.57
CA ASN A 7 -16.04 11.74 16.23
C ASN A 7 -16.98 11.07 15.21
N LYS A 8 -17.30 11.74 14.10
CA LYS A 8 -18.31 11.28 13.12
C LYS A 8 -18.03 9.85 12.60
N SER A 9 -16.76 9.44 12.56
CA SER A 9 -16.32 8.08 12.22
C SER A 9 -16.77 7.02 13.23
N LEU A 10 -16.80 7.35 14.53
CA LEU A 10 -17.28 6.47 15.59
C LEU A 10 -18.81 6.36 15.57
N ILE A 11 -19.50 7.46 15.25
CA ILE A 11 -20.96 7.48 15.07
C ILE A 11 -21.36 6.66 13.84
N PHE A 12 -20.62 6.76 12.73
CA PHE A 12 -20.82 5.90 11.56
C PHE A 12 -20.60 4.43 11.92
N PHE A 13 -19.54 4.12 12.67
CA PHE A 13 -19.24 2.75 13.09
C PHE A 13 -20.36 2.14 13.95
N ILE A 14 -20.88 2.90 14.92
CA ILE A 14 -22.01 2.49 15.75
C ILE A 14 -23.29 2.29 14.91
N ASN A 15 -23.58 3.19 13.97
CA ASN A 15 -24.75 3.08 13.09
C ASN A 15 -24.64 1.93 12.07
N PHE A 16 -23.44 1.64 11.56
CA PHE A 16 -23.18 0.50 10.67
C PHE A 16 -23.36 -0.84 11.41
N ILE A 17 -22.91 -0.93 12.67
CA ILE A 17 -23.17 -2.09 13.54
C ILE A 17 -24.67 -2.25 13.81
N LEU A 18 -25.38 -1.16 14.11
CA LEU A 18 -26.83 -1.18 14.34
C LEU A 18 -27.62 -1.67 13.11
N LEU A 19 -27.18 -1.33 11.90
CA LEU A 19 -27.80 -1.83 10.66
C LEU A 19 -27.74 -3.36 10.54
N PHE A 20 -26.68 -4.00 11.05
CA PHE A 20 -26.54 -5.45 11.06
C PHE A 20 -27.37 -6.14 12.16
N THR A 21 -27.77 -5.42 13.21
CA THR A 21 -28.67 -5.96 14.25
C THR A 21 -30.15 -6.03 13.81
N LEU A 22 -30.49 -5.42 12.68
CA LEU A 22 -31.86 -5.34 12.14
C LEU A 22 -32.20 -6.46 11.14
N ILE A 23 -31.32 -7.42 10.91
CA ILE A 23 -31.59 -8.56 10.03
C ILE A 23 -32.50 -9.55 10.79
N PRO A 24 -33.64 -9.99 10.19
CA PRO A 24 -34.67 -10.73 10.89
C PRO A 24 -34.17 -12.07 11.45
N LYS A 25 -34.56 -12.33 12.71
CA LYS A 25 -34.29 -13.55 13.52
C LYS A 25 -34.87 -14.86 12.97
N SER A 26 -35.32 -14.91 11.72
CA SER A 26 -36.08 -16.05 11.20
C SER A 26 -35.36 -16.76 10.06
N LEU A 27 -34.28 -17.47 10.40
CA LEU A 27 -33.79 -18.60 9.61
C LEU A 27 -33.84 -19.82 10.53
N LYS A 28 -34.80 -20.70 10.25
CA LYS A 28 -34.92 -21.96 10.97
C LYS A 28 -33.72 -22.81 10.59
N ALA A 29 -32.89 -23.15 11.57
CA ALA A 29 -31.88 -24.18 11.44
C ALA A 29 -32.58 -25.50 11.09
N GLY A 30 -32.24 -26.06 9.92
CA GLY A 30 -32.44 -27.49 9.66
C GLY A 30 -31.36 -28.30 10.35
N ASP A 31 -31.56 -29.60 10.50
CA ASP A 31 -30.63 -30.54 11.16
C ASP A 31 -29.30 -30.76 10.41
N GLU A 32 -29.11 -30.13 9.24
CA GLU A 32 -27.86 -30.17 8.48
C GLU A 32 -26.87 -29.10 8.96
N ILE A 33 -25.57 -29.43 8.96
CA ILE A 33 -24.50 -28.46 9.22
C ILE A 33 -24.60 -27.37 8.15
N ASN A 34 -25.18 -26.23 8.50
CA ASN A 34 -25.30 -25.12 7.56
C ASN A 34 -23.94 -24.47 7.35
N ARG A 35 -23.53 -24.45 6.08
CA ARG A 35 -22.22 -24.01 5.62
C ARG A 35 -22.22 -22.65 4.91
N ASP A 36 -23.37 -22.00 4.90
CA ASP A 36 -23.58 -20.79 4.14
C ASP A 36 -23.45 -19.56 5.03
N PHE A 37 -22.69 -18.57 4.56
CA PHE A 37 -22.57 -17.30 5.24
C PHE A 37 -22.22 -16.17 4.29
N ILE A 38 -22.59 -14.96 4.71
CA ILE A 38 -22.13 -13.71 4.10
C ILE A 38 -21.20 -13.02 5.08
N ARG A 39 -20.15 -12.40 4.55
CA ARG A 39 -19.19 -11.63 5.34
C ARG A 39 -18.83 -10.31 4.67
N VAL A 40 -18.68 -9.29 5.50
CA VAL A 40 -18.11 -7.99 5.12
C VAL A 40 -16.86 -7.73 5.96
N ILE A 41 -15.79 -7.33 5.30
CA ILE A 41 -14.56 -6.86 5.94
C ILE A 41 -14.29 -5.43 5.47
N SER A 42 -14.09 -4.52 6.41
CA SER A 42 -13.68 -3.15 6.15
C SER A 42 -12.41 -2.85 6.93
N GLU A 43 -11.41 -2.33 6.24
CA GLU A 43 -10.13 -1.92 6.79
C GLU A 43 -9.92 -0.45 6.48
N ASN A 44 -9.47 0.32 7.47
CA ASN A 44 -9.23 1.73 7.28
C ASN A 44 -8.17 2.23 8.27
N ASP A 45 -7.24 3.05 7.79
CA ASP A 45 -6.24 3.72 8.63
C ASP A 45 -6.84 4.88 9.44
N SER A 46 -8.07 5.28 9.12
CA SER A 46 -8.89 6.13 9.97
C SER A 46 -9.47 5.42 11.21
N TYR A 47 -9.46 4.08 11.31
CA TYR A 47 -9.96 3.34 12.49
C TYR A 47 -8.95 3.26 13.65
N GLY A 48 -7.73 3.77 13.46
CA GLY A 48 -6.67 3.78 14.47
C GLY A 48 -6.13 5.19 14.70
N PRO A 49 -5.03 5.57 14.02
CA PRO A 49 -4.37 6.86 14.23
C PRO A 49 -5.07 8.03 13.54
N PHE A 50 -6.19 7.81 12.82
CA PHE A 50 -6.87 8.81 12.01
C PHE A 50 -5.94 9.41 10.93
N THR A 51 -5.21 8.55 10.24
CA THR A 51 -4.39 8.95 9.07
C THR A 51 -5.14 8.71 7.77
N ASP A 52 -4.56 9.19 6.67
CA ASP A 52 -4.94 8.81 5.30
C ASP A 52 -3.64 8.62 4.49
N ARG A 53 -2.95 7.52 4.77
CA ARG A 53 -1.67 7.19 4.14
C ARG A 53 -1.46 5.70 3.96
N TYR A 54 -0.58 5.38 3.02
CA TYR A 54 -0.08 4.03 2.79
C TYR A 54 -1.16 3.04 2.39
N TYR A 55 -1.56 2.14 3.28
CA TYR A 55 -2.74 1.33 3.07
C TYR A 55 -3.91 2.04 3.73
N THR A 56 -4.57 2.91 2.95
CA THR A 56 -5.66 3.77 3.44
C THR A 56 -6.91 2.96 3.72
N SER A 57 -7.33 2.12 2.77
CA SER A 57 -8.55 1.36 2.96
C SER A 57 -8.62 0.07 2.16
N GLY A 58 -9.44 -0.84 2.65
CA GLY A 58 -9.87 -2.00 1.92
C GLY A 58 -11.29 -2.37 2.28
N ASN A 59 -12.06 -2.82 1.30
CA ASN A 59 -13.40 -3.34 1.52
C ASN A 59 -13.56 -4.67 0.77
N ARG A 60 -14.18 -5.64 1.44
CA ARG A 60 -14.39 -6.98 0.93
C ARG A 60 -15.78 -7.47 1.29
N PHE A 61 -16.50 -7.97 0.30
CA PHE A 61 -17.81 -8.60 0.43
C PHE A 61 -17.69 -10.03 -0.05
N GLU A 62 -18.19 -10.97 0.75
CA GLU A 62 -18.06 -12.39 0.46
C GLU A 62 -19.37 -13.13 0.66
N TYR A 63 -19.54 -14.15 -0.16
CA TYR A 63 -20.52 -15.20 0.04
C TYR A 63 -19.78 -16.54 0.01
N PHE A 64 -20.08 -17.38 1.00
CA PHE A 64 -19.56 -18.74 1.11
C PHE A 64 -20.71 -19.73 1.16
N SER A 65 -20.45 -20.91 0.61
CA SER A 65 -21.36 -22.05 0.71
C SER A 65 -20.58 -23.36 0.73
N GLY A 66 -21.17 -24.35 1.39
CA GLY A 66 -20.68 -25.73 1.39
C GLY A 66 -20.82 -26.44 0.06
N ASP A 67 -21.75 -26.00 -0.79
CA ASP A 67 -22.12 -26.66 -2.05
C ASP A 67 -21.62 -25.90 -3.28
N LEU A 68 -20.98 -24.74 -3.06
CA LEU A 68 -20.40 -23.95 -4.13
C LEU A 68 -19.16 -24.65 -4.69
N PHE A 69 -19.16 -24.92 -5.99
CA PHE A 69 -17.95 -25.35 -6.69
C PHE A 69 -16.93 -24.22 -6.76
N SER A 70 -15.66 -24.52 -6.49
CA SER A 70 -14.56 -23.59 -6.71
C SER A 70 -13.40 -24.25 -7.47
N LEU A 71 -12.89 -23.53 -8.46
CA LEU A 71 -11.64 -23.89 -9.13
C LEU A 71 -10.48 -24.05 -8.12
N PRO A 72 -10.26 -23.11 -7.17
CA PRO A 72 -9.29 -23.30 -6.10
C PRO A 72 -9.42 -24.66 -5.40
N GLY A 73 -10.64 -25.09 -5.03
CA GLY A 73 -10.85 -26.39 -4.38
C GLY A 73 -10.42 -27.57 -5.25
N TYR A 74 -10.82 -27.59 -6.51
CA TYR A 74 -10.40 -28.62 -7.46
C TYR A 74 -8.86 -28.69 -7.60
N PHE A 75 -8.20 -27.54 -7.79
CA PHE A 75 -6.75 -27.49 -7.95
C PHE A 75 -6.00 -27.85 -6.67
N THR A 76 -6.43 -27.32 -5.52
CA THR A 76 -5.82 -27.58 -4.21
C THR A 76 -5.95 -29.07 -3.85
N ASN A 77 -7.15 -29.66 -4.00
CA ASN A 77 -7.35 -31.09 -3.73
C ASN A 77 -6.48 -31.97 -4.63
N LYS A 78 -6.34 -31.62 -5.91
CA LYS A 78 -5.47 -32.33 -6.84
C LYS A 78 -3.98 -32.18 -6.50
N LEU A 79 -3.53 -30.96 -6.21
CA LEU A 79 -2.13 -30.63 -5.93
C LEU A 79 -1.63 -31.34 -4.66
N PHE A 80 -2.44 -31.35 -3.61
CA PHE A 80 -2.11 -31.98 -2.33
C PHE A 80 -2.62 -33.42 -2.20
N ASN A 81 -3.21 -33.97 -3.28
CA ASN A 81 -3.82 -35.30 -3.33
C ASN A 81 -4.80 -35.55 -2.16
N LEU A 82 -5.57 -34.52 -1.80
CA LEU A 82 -6.55 -34.59 -0.71
C LEU A 82 -7.73 -35.47 -1.14
N LYS A 83 -8.21 -36.28 -0.21
CA LYS A 83 -9.33 -37.21 -0.39
C LYS A 83 -10.51 -36.79 0.48
N PRO A 84 -11.75 -36.91 -0.04
CA PRO A 84 -12.96 -36.70 0.75
C PRO A 84 -13.02 -37.62 1.98
N GLU A 85 -13.79 -37.20 2.98
CA GLU A 85 -13.92 -37.86 4.27
C GLU A 85 -14.25 -39.37 4.18
N GLU A 86 -15.07 -39.75 3.19
CA GLU A 86 -15.48 -41.14 2.93
C GLU A 86 -14.30 -42.10 2.69
N HIS A 87 -13.13 -41.59 2.31
CA HIS A 87 -11.93 -42.39 2.03
C HIS A 87 -10.89 -42.36 3.16
N CYS A 88 -11.26 -41.82 4.33
CA CYS A 88 -10.30 -41.52 5.39
C CYS A 88 -9.76 -42.71 6.17
N GLU A 89 -10.44 -43.84 6.14
CA GLU A 89 -9.92 -45.09 6.74
C GLU A 89 -8.59 -45.51 6.10
N LYS A 90 -8.35 -45.16 4.82
CA LYS A 90 -7.13 -45.53 4.08
C LYS A 90 -6.07 -44.41 3.98
N TYR A 91 -6.47 -43.14 4.10
CA TYR A 91 -5.62 -41.97 3.81
C TYR A 91 -5.61 -40.92 4.94
N ALA A 92 -5.56 -41.34 6.20
CA ALA A 92 -5.78 -40.50 7.38
C ALA A 92 -5.04 -39.14 7.44
N ASN A 93 -3.89 -38.97 6.78
CA ASN A 93 -3.14 -37.70 6.77
C ASN A 93 -3.48 -36.76 5.59
N TYR A 94 -4.23 -37.23 4.59
CA TYR A 94 -4.59 -36.52 3.35
C TYR A 94 -6.10 -36.32 3.22
N CYS A 95 -6.78 -36.25 4.35
CA CYS A 95 -8.23 -36.18 4.44
C CYS A 95 -8.75 -34.77 4.59
N THR A 96 -9.73 -34.41 3.77
CA THR A 96 -10.59 -33.26 4.00
C THR A 96 -11.78 -33.70 4.86
N LYS A 97 -12.01 -33.00 5.97
CA LYS A 97 -13.19 -33.24 6.82
C LYS A 97 -14.36 -32.35 6.44
N LEU A 98 -14.06 -31.08 6.14
CA LEU A 98 -15.09 -30.07 5.94
C LEU A 98 -14.62 -29.10 4.89
N GLU A 99 -15.39 -28.94 3.83
CA GLU A 99 -15.05 -28.13 2.68
C GLU A 99 -16.05 -26.97 2.52
N THR A 100 -15.52 -25.81 2.17
CA THR A 100 -16.30 -24.63 1.79
C THR A 100 -15.63 -23.89 0.66
N SER A 101 -16.46 -23.29 -0.18
CA SER A 101 -16.01 -22.39 -1.22
C SER A 101 -16.64 -21.02 -1.03
N GLY A 102 -15.95 -20.00 -1.51
CA GLY A 102 -16.47 -18.63 -1.48
C GLY A 102 -16.19 -17.88 -2.77
N ILE A 103 -16.95 -16.82 -2.97
CA ILE A 103 -16.68 -15.77 -3.95
C ILE A 103 -16.62 -14.43 -3.23
N SER A 104 -15.78 -13.52 -3.72
CA SER A 104 -15.71 -12.19 -3.14
C SER A 104 -15.44 -11.08 -4.13
N LEU A 105 -15.88 -9.89 -3.76
CA LEU A 105 -15.57 -8.62 -4.42
C LEU A 105 -14.74 -7.76 -3.48
N ASN A 106 -13.64 -7.20 -4.00
CA ASN A 106 -12.62 -6.56 -3.18
C ASN A 106 -12.15 -5.25 -3.82
N GLN A 107 -12.01 -4.21 -3.00
CA GLN A 107 -11.33 -2.97 -3.38
C GLN A 107 -10.28 -2.62 -2.33
N LEU A 108 -9.07 -2.30 -2.76
CA LEU A 108 -7.98 -1.81 -1.91
C LEU A 108 -7.52 -0.45 -2.43
N ILE A 109 -7.24 0.48 -1.53
CA ILE A 109 -6.77 1.83 -1.85
C ILE A 109 -5.49 2.10 -1.08
N TYR A 110 -4.51 2.61 -1.82
CA TYR A 110 -3.23 3.01 -1.29
C TYR A 110 -2.91 4.45 -1.69
N THR A 111 -2.38 5.22 -0.74
CA THR A 111 -2.03 6.63 -0.93
C THR A 111 -0.61 6.93 -0.39
N PRO A 112 0.04 8.01 -0.85
CA PRO A 112 1.24 8.54 -0.21
C PRO A 112 0.93 9.07 1.20
N ALA A 113 1.98 9.41 1.97
CA ALA A 113 1.86 10.02 3.28
C ALA A 113 1.22 11.42 3.28
N ASN A 114 1.37 12.17 2.19
CA ASN A 114 0.74 13.47 2.01
C ASN A 114 -0.27 13.43 0.87
N VAL A 115 -1.56 13.36 1.23
CA VAL A 115 -2.66 13.33 0.26
C VAL A 115 -3.10 14.70 -0.26
N GLY A 116 -2.73 15.77 0.45
CA GLY A 116 -3.06 17.16 0.08
C GLY A 116 -2.06 17.81 -0.88
N GLY A 117 -0.90 17.19 -1.08
CA GLY A 117 0.09 17.61 -2.07
C GLY A 117 -0.35 17.22 -3.49
N LYS A 118 -0.26 18.16 -4.44
CA LYS A 118 -0.52 17.88 -5.87
C LYS A 118 0.50 16.90 -6.47
N ASP A 119 1.72 16.90 -5.94
CA ASP A 119 2.81 16.02 -6.38
C ASP A 119 3.06 14.90 -5.37
N VAL A 120 3.33 13.70 -5.88
CA VAL A 120 3.76 12.56 -5.06
C VAL A 120 5.22 12.80 -4.66
N TYR A 121 5.48 12.77 -3.35
CA TYR A 121 6.82 12.97 -2.81
C TYR A 121 7.80 11.90 -3.32
N ARG A 122 9.00 12.33 -3.75
CA ARG A 122 10.07 11.42 -4.21
C ARG A 122 10.55 10.51 -3.07
N GLY A 123 10.23 9.22 -3.15
CA GLY A 123 10.58 8.22 -2.12
C GLY A 123 9.42 7.79 -1.23
N ASP A 124 8.22 8.26 -1.53
CA ASP A 124 6.97 7.73 -1.02
C ASP A 124 6.34 6.72 -2.00
N ARG A 125 5.26 6.04 -1.61
CA ARG A 125 4.49 5.18 -2.51
C ARG A 125 3.58 5.99 -3.43
N PRO A 126 3.28 5.50 -4.64
CA PRO A 126 2.25 6.10 -5.48
C PRO A 126 0.84 5.85 -4.96
N TYR A 127 -0.11 6.64 -5.48
CA TYR A 127 -1.52 6.28 -5.43
C TYR A 127 -1.75 4.99 -6.22
N ALA A 128 -2.53 4.09 -5.63
CA ALA A 128 -2.92 2.85 -6.28
C ALA A 128 -4.31 2.43 -5.81
N GLY A 129 -5.25 2.30 -6.75
CA GLY A 129 -6.46 1.53 -6.53
C GLY A 129 -6.28 0.11 -7.06
N VAL A 130 -6.83 -0.87 -6.35
CA VAL A 130 -6.91 -2.27 -6.77
C VAL A 130 -8.35 -2.72 -6.64
N PHE A 131 -8.88 -3.33 -7.69
CA PHE A 131 -10.16 -4.00 -7.65
C PHE A 131 -9.99 -5.43 -8.14
N TYR A 132 -10.51 -6.42 -7.41
CA TYR A 132 -10.49 -7.81 -7.86
C TYR A 132 -11.69 -8.59 -7.37
N LEU A 133 -12.08 -9.57 -8.20
CA LEU A 133 -12.93 -10.66 -7.78
C LEU A 133 -12.06 -11.83 -7.34
N SER A 134 -12.58 -12.66 -6.45
CA SER A 134 -11.89 -13.91 -6.10
C SER A 134 -12.83 -15.08 -5.94
N SER A 135 -12.27 -16.26 -6.11
CA SER A 135 -12.85 -17.53 -5.68
C SER A 135 -11.93 -18.14 -4.65
N SER A 136 -12.50 -18.61 -3.54
CA SER A 136 -11.76 -19.19 -2.42
C SER A 136 -12.25 -20.58 -2.09
N TYR A 137 -11.37 -21.36 -1.48
CA TYR A 137 -11.62 -22.69 -0.97
C TYR A 137 -10.98 -22.83 0.40
N SER A 138 -11.68 -23.48 1.32
CA SER A 138 -11.21 -23.74 2.66
C SER A 138 -11.54 -25.15 3.09
N THR A 139 -10.57 -25.81 3.73
CA THR A 139 -10.75 -27.17 4.23
C THR A 139 -10.03 -27.42 5.55
N VAL A 140 -10.68 -28.22 6.41
CA VAL A 140 -10.09 -28.72 7.66
C VAL A 140 -9.40 -30.04 7.37
N LEU A 141 -8.10 -30.09 7.67
CA LEU A 141 -7.24 -31.26 7.60
C LEU A 141 -7.01 -31.82 9.01
N LYS A 142 -6.50 -33.05 9.11
CA LYS A 142 -6.18 -33.69 10.41
C LYS A 142 -5.25 -32.84 11.30
N ASN A 143 -4.27 -32.18 10.70
CA ASN A 143 -3.22 -31.43 11.40
C ASN A 143 -3.27 -29.92 11.17
N GLY A 144 -4.37 -29.41 10.62
CA GLY A 144 -4.47 -27.98 10.37
C GLY A 144 -5.56 -27.60 9.41
N ILE A 145 -5.42 -26.40 8.88
CA ILE A 145 -6.39 -25.75 8.02
C ILE A 145 -5.68 -25.31 6.77
N LEU A 146 -6.31 -25.55 5.63
CA LEU A 146 -5.83 -25.07 4.34
C LEU A 146 -6.87 -24.14 3.73
N TYR A 147 -6.45 -22.93 3.42
CA TYR A 147 -7.22 -21.95 2.65
C TYR A 147 -6.48 -21.65 1.35
N SER A 148 -7.21 -21.49 0.25
CA SER A 148 -6.67 -21.15 -1.06
C SER A 148 -7.58 -20.16 -1.77
N GLU A 149 -7.02 -19.19 -2.48
CA GLU A 149 -7.78 -18.13 -3.13
C GLU A 149 -7.15 -17.73 -4.46
N TRP A 150 -7.99 -17.66 -5.49
CA TRP A 150 -7.62 -17.18 -6.81
C TRP A 150 -8.21 -15.79 -6.98
N LYS A 151 -7.37 -14.82 -7.32
CA LYS A 151 -7.73 -13.41 -7.47
C LYS A 151 -7.54 -13.01 -8.92
N ALA A 152 -8.49 -12.28 -9.48
CA ALA A 152 -8.40 -11.70 -10.81
C ALA A 152 -9.02 -10.29 -10.80
N GLY A 153 -8.29 -9.32 -11.34
CA GLY A 153 -8.67 -7.92 -11.24
C GLY A 153 -7.75 -6.96 -11.98
N ILE A 154 -7.78 -5.71 -11.53
CA ILE A 154 -7.06 -4.59 -12.15
C ILE A 154 -6.50 -3.65 -11.09
N VAL A 155 -5.30 -3.15 -11.34
CA VAL A 155 -4.68 -2.05 -10.59
C VAL A 155 -4.71 -0.80 -11.46
N GLY A 156 -4.97 0.37 -10.88
CA GLY A 156 -4.96 1.67 -11.55
C GLY A 156 -6.34 2.31 -11.70
N PRO A 157 -6.52 3.32 -12.57
CA PRO A 157 -7.76 4.12 -12.64
C PRO A 157 -9.05 3.30 -12.79
N ASN A 158 -9.01 2.19 -13.53
CA ASN A 158 -10.18 1.34 -13.76
C ASN A 158 -10.66 0.61 -12.49
N SER A 159 -9.84 0.53 -11.45
CA SER A 159 -10.25 0.02 -10.13
C SER A 159 -11.18 0.98 -9.35
N GLN A 160 -11.38 2.20 -9.86
CA GLN A 160 -12.23 3.24 -9.27
C GLN A 160 -11.82 3.68 -7.86
N GLY A 161 -10.55 3.51 -7.48
CA GLY A 161 -10.03 3.94 -6.16
C GLY A 161 -10.27 5.41 -5.87
N GLU A 162 -9.94 6.30 -6.82
CA GLU A 162 -10.17 7.75 -6.73
C GLU A 162 -11.64 8.09 -6.47
N ARG A 163 -12.55 7.52 -7.26
CA ARG A 163 -13.99 7.80 -7.13
C ARG A 163 -14.52 7.33 -5.79
N PHE A 164 -14.10 6.15 -5.34
CA PHE A 164 -14.55 5.59 -4.07
C PHE A 164 -14.02 6.40 -2.88
N GLN A 165 -12.72 6.70 -2.85
CA GLN A 165 -12.12 7.54 -1.79
C GLN A 165 -12.76 8.93 -1.78
N GLY A 166 -12.88 9.58 -2.95
CA GLY A 166 -13.52 10.88 -3.08
C GLY A 166 -14.99 10.88 -2.63
N ALA A 167 -15.74 9.80 -2.92
CA ALA A 167 -17.13 9.68 -2.45
C ALA A 167 -17.22 9.61 -0.93
N ILE A 168 -16.36 8.80 -0.29
CA ILE A 168 -16.26 8.71 1.17
C ILE A 168 -15.86 10.07 1.76
N HIS A 169 -14.84 10.73 1.19
CA HIS A 169 -14.37 12.03 1.67
C HIS A 169 -15.46 13.10 1.56
N ARG A 170 -16.18 13.18 0.44
CA ARG A 170 -17.32 14.11 0.30
C ARG A 170 -18.43 13.82 1.28
N PHE A 171 -18.80 12.55 1.41
CA PHE A 171 -19.87 12.13 2.32
C PHE A 171 -19.58 12.53 3.78
N PHE A 172 -18.32 12.42 4.21
CA PHE A 172 -17.90 12.79 5.56
C PHE A 172 -17.31 14.21 5.69
N SER A 173 -17.29 14.98 4.60
CA SER A 173 -16.71 16.33 4.53
C SER A 173 -15.22 16.39 4.90
N PHE A 174 -14.45 15.38 4.48
CA PHE A 174 -12.99 15.38 4.53
C PHE A 174 -12.39 16.04 3.29
N ASN A 175 -11.15 16.52 3.40
CA ASN A 175 -10.41 17.07 2.26
C ASN A 175 -10.18 15.99 1.20
N GLU A 176 -10.48 16.29 -0.06
CA GLU A 176 -10.26 15.34 -1.15
C GLU A 176 -8.76 15.19 -1.47
N PRO A 177 -8.26 13.96 -1.70
CA PRO A 177 -6.90 13.73 -2.17
C PRO A 177 -6.70 14.26 -3.59
N VAL A 178 -5.65 15.05 -3.83
CA VAL A 178 -5.45 15.75 -5.11
C VAL A 178 -4.43 15.09 -6.05
N GLY A 179 -3.83 13.97 -5.65
CA GLY A 179 -2.74 13.30 -6.39
C GLY A 179 -3.14 12.12 -7.29
N TRP A 180 -4.44 11.79 -7.40
CA TRP A 180 -4.93 10.61 -8.13
C TRP A 180 -4.62 10.62 -9.64
N ASN A 181 -4.38 11.80 -10.23
CA ASN A 181 -3.93 11.94 -11.62
C ASN A 181 -2.56 11.28 -11.89
N HIS A 182 -1.77 11.03 -10.84
CA HIS A 182 -0.44 10.42 -10.91
C HIS A 182 -0.40 8.97 -10.41
N GLN A 183 -1.56 8.31 -10.26
CA GLN A 183 -1.64 6.93 -9.80
C GLN A 183 -1.01 5.93 -10.79
N ILE A 184 -0.74 4.71 -10.30
CA ILE A 184 -0.31 3.58 -11.14
C ILE A 184 -1.28 3.36 -12.30
N LYS A 185 -0.74 3.14 -13.50
CA LYS A 185 -1.56 2.92 -14.70
C LYS A 185 -2.27 1.57 -14.65
N ASN A 186 -3.35 1.47 -15.44
CA ASN A 186 -4.13 0.24 -15.58
C ASN A 186 -3.26 -0.96 -15.94
N LYS A 187 -3.19 -1.94 -15.03
CA LYS A 187 -2.49 -3.21 -15.22
C LYS A 187 -3.39 -4.36 -14.76
N PRO A 188 -3.60 -5.41 -15.59
CA PRO A 188 -4.31 -6.60 -15.13
C PRO A 188 -3.51 -7.27 -14.01
N ALA A 189 -4.23 -7.80 -13.02
CA ALA A 189 -3.65 -8.36 -11.82
C ALA A 189 -4.31 -9.70 -11.50
N ALA A 190 -3.48 -10.70 -11.22
CA ALA A 190 -3.93 -12.03 -10.81
C ALA A 190 -2.98 -12.60 -9.76
N ASN A 191 -3.56 -13.35 -8.82
CA ASN A 191 -2.80 -13.96 -7.73
C ASN A 191 -3.43 -15.28 -7.30
N PHE A 192 -2.57 -16.22 -6.92
CA PHE A 192 -2.92 -17.40 -6.14
C PHE A 192 -2.35 -17.23 -4.73
N ASP A 193 -3.22 -17.22 -3.74
CA ASP A 193 -2.85 -17.13 -2.33
C ASP A 193 -3.24 -18.43 -1.63
N THR A 194 -2.33 -19.03 -0.86
CA THR A 194 -2.62 -20.20 -0.03
C THR A 194 -2.13 -19.99 1.39
N GLN A 195 -2.94 -20.39 2.36
CA GLN A 195 -2.64 -20.29 3.78
C GLN A 195 -2.76 -21.67 4.42
N TYR A 196 -1.75 -22.02 5.21
CA TYR A 196 -1.78 -23.19 6.07
C TYR A 196 -1.63 -22.79 7.53
N ILE A 197 -2.66 -23.07 8.33
CA ILE A 197 -2.64 -22.86 9.78
C ILE A 197 -2.41 -24.21 10.44
N SER A 198 -1.34 -24.31 11.22
CA SER A 198 -0.96 -25.50 11.99
C SER A 198 -1.20 -25.24 13.48
N PRO A 199 -2.32 -25.74 14.06
CA PRO A 199 -2.62 -25.57 15.46
C PRO A 199 -1.70 -26.43 16.32
N ILE A 200 -0.98 -25.80 17.24
CA ILE A 200 -0.20 -26.51 18.27
C ILE A 200 -1.12 -26.84 19.44
N THR A 201 -1.95 -25.87 19.83
CA THR A 201 -3.01 -26.02 20.83
C THR A 201 -4.26 -25.27 20.37
N LYS A 202 -5.33 -25.33 21.16
CA LYS A 202 -6.49 -24.45 20.95
C LYS A 202 -6.19 -22.96 21.13
N ASN A 203 -5.02 -22.58 21.65
CA ASN A 203 -4.67 -21.18 21.88
C ASN A 203 -3.46 -20.72 21.07
N ILE A 204 -2.70 -21.64 20.48
CA ILE A 204 -1.45 -21.34 19.79
C ILE A 204 -1.45 -22.03 18.42
N ALA A 205 -1.16 -21.29 17.36
CA ALA A 205 -0.98 -21.84 16.03
C ALA A 205 0.09 -21.11 15.23
N ILE A 206 0.67 -21.84 14.28
CA ILE A 206 1.59 -21.28 13.29
C ILE A 206 0.81 -21.02 12.02
N HIS A 207 0.92 -19.81 11.48
CA HIS A 207 0.30 -19.41 10.23
C HIS A 207 1.38 -19.25 9.16
N ASN A 208 1.20 -19.94 8.04
CA ASN A 208 2.01 -19.79 6.84
C ASN A 208 1.12 -19.28 5.72
N THR A 209 1.58 -18.31 4.95
CA THR A 209 0.86 -17.86 3.76
C THR A 209 1.81 -17.58 2.62
N LEU A 210 1.47 -18.05 1.43
CA LEU A 210 2.20 -17.82 0.20
C LEU A 210 1.26 -17.13 -0.79
N GLY A 211 1.68 -16.01 -1.35
CA GLY A 211 1.00 -15.34 -2.46
C GLY A 211 1.89 -15.38 -3.68
N LEU A 212 1.37 -15.87 -4.80
CA LEU A 212 2.07 -16.02 -6.07
C LEU A 212 1.27 -15.33 -7.17
N GLY A 213 1.86 -14.33 -7.81
CA GLY A 213 1.24 -13.67 -8.95
C GLY A 213 1.87 -12.32 -9.24
N ASN A 214 1.20 -11.57 -10.11
CA ASN A 214 1.62 -10.23 -10.50
C ASN A 214 0.83 -9.14 -9.77
N LEU A 215 -0.07 -9.45 -8.83
CA LEU A 215 -0.56 -8.47 -7.87
C LEU A 215 0.44 -8.32 -6.72
N ASP A 216 0.80 -9.44 -6.10
CA ASP A 216 1.71 -9.51 -4.96
C ASP A 216 2.44 -10.88 -4.95
N LEU A 217 3.76 -10.89 -4.74
CA LEU A 217 4.56 -12.10 -4.54
C LEU A 217 5.19 -12.04 -3.17
N TYR A 218 4.78 -12.92 -2.26
CA TYR A 218 5.23 -12.89 -0.88
C TYR A 218 5.13 -14.23 -0.17
N TYR A 219 5.89 -14.35 0.92
CA TYR A 219 5.72 -15.38 1.93
C TYR A 219 5.54 -14.75 3.31
N ARG A 220 4.62 -15.28 4.11
CA ARG A 220 4.36 -14.87 5.49
C ARG A 220 4.50 -16.05 6.44
N PHE A 221 5.11 -15.78 7.59
CA PHE A 221 5.22 -16.70 8.71
C PHE A 221 4.85 -15.97 10.00
N GLY A 222 3.93 -16.52 10.78
CA GLY A 222 3.43 -15.89 12.00
C GLY A 222 3.01 -16.86 13.08
N LEU A 223 2.95 -16.35 14.31
CA LEU A 223 2.50 -17.09 15.49
C LEU A 223 1.20 -16.46 16.01
N TYR A 224 0.12 -17.23 16.01
CA TYR A 224 -1.20 -16.77 16.43
C TYR A 224 -1.51 -17.24 17.84
N LEU A 225 -1.73 -16.29 18.75
CA LEU A 225 -2.00 -16.51 20.16
C LEU A 225 -3.42 -16.06 20.50
N ARG A 226 -4.18 -16.89 21.23
CA ARG A 226 -5.56 -16.61 21.66
C ARG A 226 -5.69 -16.67 23.18
N PHE A 227 -6.47 -15.74 23.72
CA PHE A 227 -6.74 -15.61 25.15
C PHE A 227 -8.25 -15.40 25.36
N GLY A 228 -8.93 -16.37 25.99
CA GLY A 228 -10.37 -16.31 26.24
C GLY A 228 -11.07 -17.66 26.07
N LYS A 229 -12.38 -17.62 25.83
CA LYS A 229 -13.21 -18.79 25.58
C LYS A 229 -13.05 -19.22 24.12
N VAL A 230 -12.23 -20.25 23.91
CA VAL A 230 -11.97 -20.89 22.61
C VAL A 230 -12.34 -22.37 22.72
N HIS A 231 -13.17 -22.84 21.80
CA HIS A 231 -13.70 -24.21 21.83
C HIS A 231 -12.86 -25.17 21.00
N SER A 232 -12.54 -24.79 19.77
CA SER A 232 -11.82 -25.68 18.85
C SER A 232 -10.43 -25.16 18.50
N LYS A 233 -9.52 -26.14 18.36
CA LYS A 233 -8.20 -25.90 17.79
C LYS A 233 -8.24 -25.62 16.29
N ASN A 234 -9.35 -25.90 15.60
CA ASN A 234 -9.50 -25.78 14.15
C ASN A 234 -10.44 -24.63 13.71
N THR A 235 -10.81 -23.70 14.61
CA THR A 235 -11.76 -22.60 14.34
C THR A 235 -11.10 -21.21 14.30
N PHE A 236 -10.15 -21.00 13.39
CA PHE A 236 -9.55 -19.67 13.20
C PHE A 236 -10.47 -18.78 12.38
N THR A 237 -10.58 -17.53 12.79
CA THR A 237 -11.27 -16.51 11.98
C THR A 237 -10.29 -15.91 10.98
N GLY A 238 -10.83 -15.42 9.85
CA GLY A 238 -10.14 -14.39 9.08
C GLY A 238 -9.83 -13.17 9.93
N LEU A 239 -8.70 -12.55 9.65
CA LEU A 239 -8.16 -11.42 10.40
C LEU A 239 -8.09 -10.14 9.56
N SER A 240 -7.99 -10.25 8.24
CA SER A 240 -7.86 -9.11 7.34
C SER A 240 -8.37 -9.43 5.94
N ILE A 241 -8.44 -8.44 5.06
CA ILE A 241 -8.77 -8.68 3.65
C ILE A 241 -7.69 -9.52 2.95
N ARG A 242 -6.43 -9.41 3.40
CA ARG A 242 -5.30 -10.22 2.89
C ARG A 242 -5.14 -11.55 3.61
N ASP A 243 -5.85 -11.74 4.71
CA ASP A 243 -5.95 -12.99 5.46
C ASP A 243 -7.41 -13.21 5.85
N PRO A 244 -8.29 -13.41 4.85
CA PRO A 244 -9.72 -13.55 5.10
C PRO A 244 -10.01 -14.90 5.76
N GLY A 245 -9.07 -15.85 5.73
CA GLY A 245 -9.22 -17.17 6.32
C GLY A 245 -10.54 -17.84 5.92
N GLN A 246 -10.97 -18.77 6.77
CA GLN A 246 -12.07 -19.68 6.46
C GLN A 246 -13.48 -19.10 6.69
N GLY A 247 -13.60 -17.85 7.12
CA GLY A 247 -14.92 -17.23 7.38
C GLY A 247 -15.78 -17.93 8.43
N GLY A 248 -15.18 -18.46 9.50
CA GLY A 248 -15.95 -18.92 10.67
C GLY A 248 -16.43 -20.37 10.61
N VAL A 249 -16.11 -21.09 9.56
CA VAL A 249 -16.17 -22.56 9.38
C VAL A 249 -15.32 -23.30 10.44
N TYR A 250 -15.68 -24.36 11.19
CA TYR A 250 -16.94 -25.11 11.47
C TYR A 250 -16.88 -25.81 12.84
N ARG A 251 -18.08 -26.17 13.34
CA ARG A 251 -18.36 -27.08 14.47
C ARG A 251 -17.84 -28.51 14.15
N GLU A 252 -17.00 -29.08 15.01
CA GLU A 252 -16.68 -30.53 14.99
C GLU A 252 -17.72 -31.35 15.78
N TYR A 253 -18.64 -30.68 16.51
CA TYR A 253 -19.68 -31.27 17.37
C TYR A 253 -20.95 -30.40 17.41
N PRO A 254 -22.17 -30.99 17.57
CA PRO A 254 -23.39 -30.23 17.80
C PRO A 254 -23.26 -29.42 19.10
N ILE A 255 -23.62 -28.14 19.05
CA ILE A 255 -23.59 -27.23 20.20
C ILE A 255 -24.97 -27.27 20.86
N GLU A 256 -25.02 -27.60 22.15
CA GLU A 256 -26.14 -27.22 23.01
C GLU A 256 -26.27 -25.69 23.00
N SER A 257 -27.50 -25.17 22.93
CA SER A 257 -27.91 -23.83 22.45
C SER A 257 -27.27 -22.55 23.06
N ASP A 258 -26.20 -22.61 23.85
CA ASP A 258 -25.63 -21.49 24.62
C ASP A 258 -24.13 -21.21 24.41
N ASP A 259 -23.50 -21.78 23.36
CA ASP A 259 -22.03 -21.81 23.28
C ASP A 259 -21.40 -20.77 22.33
N SER A 260 -21.17 -19.57 22.87
CA SER A 260 -20.39 -18.49 22.21
C SER A 260 -18.87 -18.68 22.40
N GLU A 261 -18.07 -18.36 21.37
CA GLU A 261 -16.62 -18.13 21.51
C GLU A 261 -16.34 -16.63 21.62
N TYR A 262 -15.45 -16.24 22.53
CA TYR A 262 -14.94 -14.88 22.59
C TYR A 262 -13.50 -14.90 23.08
N TYR A 263 -12.62 -14.22 22.36
CA TYR A 263 -11.21 -14.18 22.71
C TYR A 263 -10.53 -12.94 22.17
N PHE A 264 -9.47 -12.54 22.88
CA PHE A 264 -8.48 -11.62 22.39
C PHE A 264 -7.37 -12.40 21.68
N PHE A 265 -6.82 -11.86 20.60
CA PHE A 265 -5.69 -12.47 19.90
C PHE A 265 -4.50 -11.51 19.76
N ILE A 266 -3.32 -12.11 19.68
CA ILE A 266 -2.07 -11.45 19.32
C ILE A 266 -1.42 -12.26 18.19
N TYR A 267 -1.04 -11.60 17.11
CA TYR A 267 -0.52 -12.21 15.90
C TYR A 267 0.69 -11.44 15.35
N PRO A 268 1.90 -11.65 15.89
CA PRO A 268 3.14 -11.23 15.26
C PRO A 268 3.44 -12.11 14.04
N TYR A 269 3.81 -11.48 12.93
CA TYR A 269 4.26 -12.18 11.75
C TYR A 269 5.25 -11.37 10.91
N PHE A 270 6.04 -12.09 10.13
CA PHE A 270 6.99 -11.51 9.18
C PHE A 270 6.47 -11.72 7.76
N LYS A 271 6.68 -10.73 6.89
CA LYS A 271 6.43 -10.83 5.45
C LYS A 271 7.75 -10.69 4.71
N TYR A 272 8.10 -11.71 3.91
CA TYR A 272 9.11 -11.61 2.87
C TYR A 272 8.45 -11.22 1.55
N GLN A 273 8.86 -10.10 0.97
CA GLN A 273 8.25 -9.47 -0.19
C GLN A 273 9.16 -9.60 -1.42
N GLY A 274 8.67 -10.29 -2.45
CA GLY A 274 9.33 -10.39 -3.75
C GLY A 274 8.88 -9.30 -4.73
N TYR A 275 7.56 -9.17 -4.91
CA TYR A 275 6.97 -8.27 -5.91
C TYR A 275 5.68 -7.63 -5.36
N ASN A 276 5.42 -6.36 -5.66
CA ASN A 276 4.16 -5.70 -5.32
C ASN A 276 3.81 -4.67 -6.42
N ILE A 277 2.75 -4.92 -7.20
CA ILE A 277 2.38 -4.05 -8.32
C ILE A 277 1.92 -2.66 -7.87
N THR A 278 1.43 -2.53 -6.63
CA THR A 278 0.92 -1.26 -6.07
C THR A 278 2.03 -0.27 -5.74
N LEU A 279 3.29 -0.66 -5.96
CA LEU A 279 4.46 0.20 -5.93
C LEU A 279 4.98 0.53 -7.34
N GLY A 280 4.27 0.09 -8.39
CA GLY A 280 4.53 0.38 -9.81
C GLY A 280 5.57 -0.52 -10.48
N ASN A 281 6.48 -1.09 -9.67
CA ASN A 281 7.51 -2.10 -9.96
C ASN A 281 7.89 -2.26 -11.45
N THR A 282 8.47 -1.21 -12.01
CA THR A 282 9.21 -1.25 -13.25
C THR A 282 10.70 -1.43 -12.95
N ASP A 283 11.38 -2.35 -13.64
CA ASP A 283 12.86 -2.36 -13.71
C ASP A 283 13.40 -1.04 -14.29
N SER A 284 12.56 -0.34 -15.05
CA SER A 284 12.65 1.09 -15.32
C SER A 284 12.13 1.93 -14.15
N TYR A 285 12.68 1.69 -12.96
CA TYR A 285 12.98 2.84 -12.13
C TYR A 285 14.06 3.56 -12.95
N PRO A 286 13.81 4.76 -13.53
CA PRO A 286 14.93 5.66 -13.53
C PRO A 286 15.30 5.70 -12.05
N ASP A 287 16.42 5.09 -11.68
CA ASP A 287 17.17 5.61 -10.54
C ASP A 287 17.01 7.12 -10.72
N TRP A 288 16.35 7.83 -9.82
CA TRP A 288 16.16 9.30 -9.97
C TRP A 288 17.50 9.99 -9.69
N ASN A 289 18.54 9.20 -9.38
CA ASN A 289 19.78 9.27 -10.14
C ASN A 289 19.55 9.00 -11.65
N THR A 290 18.62 9.73 -12.28
CA THR A 290 18.80 10.16 -13.65
C THR A 290 19.78 11.27 -13.43
N ARG A 291 20.98 10.81 -13.06
CA ARG A 291 22.15 11.05 -13.79
C ARG A 291 21.68 11.33 -15.20
N GLY A 292 21.45 12.60 -15.49
CA GLY A 292 21.32 12.98 -16.88
C GLY A 292 22.52 12.39 -17.61
N ILE A 293 22.53 12.43 -18.92
CA ILE A 293 23.73 12.01 -19.67
C ILE A 293 25.02 12.62 -19.05
N LEU A 294 24.88 13.79 -18.43
CA LEU A 294 25.91 14.56 -17.72
C LEU A 294 26.20 14.15 -16.26
N SER A 295 25.34 13.38 -15.59
CA SER A 295 25.60 12.89 -14.23
C SER A 295 25.98 11.41 -14.18
N ASP A 296 26.09 10.76 -15.35
CA ASP A 296 26.59 9.39 -15.52
C ASP A 296 27.99 9.22 -14.91
N LYS A 297 28.33 8.00 -14.44
CA LYS A 297 29.62 7.66 -13.82
C LYS A 297 30.78 7.80 -14.82
N ASN A 298 30.44 7.82 -16.10
CA ASN A 298 31.37 7.98 -17.22
C ASN A 298 31.76 9.44 -17.51
N PHE A 299 31.05 10.43 -16.93
CA PHE A 299 31.43 11.84 -16.99
C PHE A 299 32.07 12.23 -15.65
N GLU A 300 33.39 12.39 -15.64
CA GLU A 300 34.10 12.87 -14.45
C GLU A 300 33.71 14.33 -14.15
N GLU A 301 33.86 14.75 -12.89
CA GLU A 301 33.52 16.12 -12.45
C GLU A 301 34.24 17.19 -13.30
N LYS A 302 35.47 16.88 -13.74
CA LYS A 302 36.25 17.71 -14.67
C LYS A 302 35.57 17.90 -16.02
N ASP A 303 34.94 16.86 -16.57
CA ASP A 303 34.30 16.90 -17.89
C ASP A 303 32.99 17.70 -17.83
N ARG A 304 32.27 17.60 -16.71
CA ARG A 304 31.08 18.42 -16.41
C ARG A 304 31.45 19.89 -16.27
N LEU A 305 32.53 20.18 -15.55
CA LEU A 305 33.03 21.54 -15.37
C LEU A 305 33.51 22.13 -16.70
N LEU A 306 34.13 21.33 -17.57
CA LEU A 306 34.53 21.74 -18.91
C LEU A 306 33.30 22.07 -19.76
N LEU A 307 32.30 21.19 -19.75
CA LEU A 307 31.06 21.36 -20.50
C LEU A 307 30.25 22.56 -20.00
N PHE A 308 30.28 22.82 -18.69
CA PHE A 308 29.70 24.02 -18.10
C PHE A 308 30.45 25.30 -18.48
N LYS A 309 31.78 25.34 -18.31
CA LYS A 309 32.60 26.54 -18.57
C LYS A 309 32.78 26.90 -20.04
N TYR A 310 32.80 25.90 -20.93
CA TYR A 310 33.08 26.11 -22.35
C TYR A 310 31.88 25.83 -23.26
N GLY A 311 30.89 25.07 -22.78
CA GLY A 311 29.66 24.76 -23.52
C GLY A 311 28.48 25.64 -23.14
N LEU A 312 28.23 25.84 -21.84
CA LEU A 312 27.05 26.55 -21.31
C LEU A 312 27.31 28.01 -20.98
N LEU A 313 28.40 28.31 -20.29
CA LEU A 313 28.84 29.67 -20.04
C LEU A 313 29.63 30.19 -21.26
N SER A 314 29.25 31.36 -21.74
CA SER A 314 30.05 32.11 -22.70
C SER A 314 31.37 32.54 -22.04
N ARG A 315 32.47 32.64 -22.80
CA ARG A 315 33.75 33.21 -22.30
C ARG A 315 33.59 34.64 -21.74
N ASN A 316 32.47 35.30 -22.03
CA ASN A 316 32.11 36.65 -21.58
C ASN A 316 30.92 36.65 -20.60
N SER A 317 30.72 35.58 -19.82
CA SER A 317 29.69 35.54 -18.79
C SER A 317 29.92 36.67 -17.76
N SER A 318 28.86 37.40 -17.41
CA SER A 318 28.87 38.44 -16.37
C SER A 318 28.72 37.86 -14.95
N LEU A 319 28.58 36.53 -14.84
CA LEU A 319 28.39 35.85 -13.57
C LEU A 319 29.68 35.82 -12.77
N ASP A 320 29.58 36.08 -11.47
CA ASP A 320 30.72 35.91 -10.57
C ASP A 320 30.95 34.42 -10.22
N PRO A 321 32.12 34.06 -9.66
CA PRO A 321 32.44 32.67 -9.35
C PRO A 321 31.47 31.96 -8.39
N VAL A 322 30.76 32.69 -7.52
CA VAL A 322 29.76 32.15 -6.59
C VAL A 322 28.46 31.84 -7.35
N GLN A 323 28.01 32.76 -8.20
CA GLN A 323 26.87 32.54 -9.09
C GLN A 323 27.13 31.39 -10.06
N GLU A 324 28.33 31.31 -10.66
CA GLU A 324 28.75 30.18 -11.51
C GLU A 324 28.74 28.85 -10.75
N TYR A 325 29.26 28.83 -9.51
CA TYR A 325 29.28 27.65 -8.66
C TYR A 325 27.86 27.16 -8.32
N LEU A 326 26.97 28.08 -7.94
CA LEU A 326 25.58 27.76 -7.62
C LEU A 326 24.84 27.25 -8.85
N LEU A 327 25.04 27.88 -10.00
CA LEU A 327 24.44 27.48 -11.26
C LEU A 327 24.95 26.09 -11.68
N PHE A 328 26.26 25.83 -11.63
CA PHE A 328 26.85 24.52 -11.91
C PHE A 328 26.26 23.42 -11.04
N ASN A 329 26.21 23.62 -9.72
CA ASN A 329 25.69 22.60 -8.81
C ASN A 329 24.19 22.37 -8.95
N SER A 330 23.44 23.40 -9.36
CA SER A 330 22.00 23.31 -9.62
C SER A 330 21.69 22.40 -10.83
N TYR A 331 22.54 22.41 -11.87
CA TYR A 331 22.34 21.59 -13.07
C TYR A 331 22.98 20.21 -12.99
N PHE A 332 24.25 20.13 -12.57
CA PHE A 332 25.04 18.92 -12.74
C PHE A 332 25.00 17.99 -11.53
N ASN A 333 24.70 18.53 -10.35
CA ASN A 333 24.83 17.82 -9.07
C ASN A 333 23.50 17.69 -8.31
N ASN A 334 22.36 17.94 -8.96
CA ASN A 334 21.01 17.85 -8.36
C ASN A 334 20.85 18.62 -7.03
N PHE A 335 21.72 19.61 -6.79
CA PHE A 335 21.81 20.38 -5.57
C PHE A 335 21.65 19.55 -4.28
N SER A 336 22.73 18.92 -3.81
CA SER A 336 22.84 18.77 -2.35
C SER A 336 23.15 20.16 -1.81
N PRO A 337 22.27 20.80 -1.02
CA PRO A 337 22.64 22.04 -0.38
C PRO A 337 23.95 21.78 0.37
N PRO A 338 24.95 22.66 0.25
CA PRO A 338 26.11 22.54 1.09
C PRO A 338 25.66 22.62 2.55
N ASP A 339 26.48 22.14 3.50
CA ASP A 339 26.09 22.14 4.91
C ASP A 339 25.49 23.50 5.36
N GLU A 340 24.67 23.49 6.41
CA GLU A 340 23.90 24.67 6.85
C GLU A 340 24.77 25.93 7.01
N LYS A 341 26.04 25.75 7.39
CA LYS A 341 27.04 26.82 7.49
C LYS A 341 27.39 27.41 6.13
N ARG A 342 27.70 26.59 5.13
CA ARG A 342 27.99 27.04 3.77
C ARG A 342 26.77 27.64 3.08
N ALA A 343 25.58 27.07 3.29
CA ALA A 343 24.34 27.64 2.78
C ALA A 343 24.12 29.06 3.31
N ARG A 344 24.35 29.28 4.61
CA ARG A 344 24.26 30.60 5.24
C ARG A 344 25.25 31.62 4.65
N VAL A 345 26.50 31.22 4.42
CA VAL A 345 27.53 32.08 3.79
C VAL A 345 27.14 32.47 2.36
N LEU A 346 26.59 31.52 1.59
CA LEU A 346 26.13 31.77 0.23
C LEU A 346 24.90 32.68 0.19
N LEU A 347 23.99 32.55 1.17
CA LEU A 347 22.84 33.44 1.32
C LEU A 347 23.27 34.86 1.67
N GLU A 348 24.17 35.01 2.65
CA GLU A 348 24.72 36.32 3.04
C GLU A 348 25.41 37.01 1.86
N TYR A 349 26.13 36.26 1.03
CA TYR A 349 26.74 36.77 -0.20
C TYR A 349 25.69 37.31 -1.18
N LEU A 350 24.65 36.53 -1.46
CA LEU A 350 23.59 36.93 -2.40
C LEU A 350 22.78 38.12 -1.87
N THR A 351 22.52 38.19 -0.56
CA THR A 351 21.75 39.29 0.05
C THR A 351 22.50 40.61 0.12
N ASN A 352 23.84 40.58 0.06
CA ASN A 352 24.68 41.77 0.12
C ASN A 352 24.95 42.40 -1.26
N LYS A 353 24.45 41.82 -2.35
CA LYS A 353 24.50 42.47 -3.66
C LYS A 353 23.41 43.55 -3.73
N GLU A 354 23.81 44.76 -4.13
CA GLU A 354 22.92 45.93 -4.24
C GLU A 354 21.78 45.73 -5.25
N ASP A 355 21.97 44.84 -6.23
CA ASP A 355 20.96 44.48 -7.23
C ASP A 355 20.32 43.12 -6.93
N PHE A 356 19.15 43.16 -6.29
CA PHE A 356 18.26 42.01 -6.10
C PHE A 356 17.50 41.70 -7.41
N ASP A 357 18.23 41.38 -8.48
CA ASP A 357 17.63 41.00 -9.76
C ASP A 357 16.89 39.66 -9.69
N ASP A 358 15.97 39.38 -10.64
CA ASP A 358 15.21 38.12 -10.59
C ASP A 358 16.11 36.87 -10.71
N PHE A 359 17.38 37.02 -11.12
CA PHE A 359 18.33 35.90 -11.21
C PHE A 359 18.86 35.52 -9.81
N ASN A 360 19.21 36.50 -8.99
CA ASN A 360 19.60 36.30 -7.58
C ASN A 360 18.43 35.79 -6.74
N ILE A 361 17.19 36.26 -6.99
CA ILE A 361 15.97 35.74 -6.34
C ILE A 361 15.78 34.25 -6.64
N LEU A 362 16.09 33.83 -7.85
CA LEU A 362 15.94 32.44 -8.28
C LEU A 362 17.03 31.53 -7.70
N LEU A 363 18.28 32.02 -7.60
CA LEU A 363 19.34 31.33 -6.87
C LEU A 363 19.04 31.24 -5.37
N TYR A 364 18.47 32.29 -4.79
CA TYR A 364 17.99 32.33 -3.41
C TYR A 364 16.89 31.29 -3.18
N TYR A 365 15.88 31.23 -4.06
CA TYR A 365 14.82 30.22 -4.03
C TYR A 365 15.41 28.81 -4.05
N ASN A 366 16.36 28.52 -4.94
CA ASN A 366 16.99 27.20 -5.02
C ASN A 366 17.83 26.85 -3.78
N LEU A 367 18.47 27.84 -3.14
CA LEU A 367 19.28 27.64 -1.92
C LEU A 367 18.45 27.32 -0.68
N ILE A 368 17.27 27.94 -0.53
CA ILE A 368 16.43 27.82 0.66
C ILE A 368 15.26 26.84 0.51
N SER A 369 14.87 26.51 -0.73
CA SER A 369 13.71 25.67 -0.95
C SER A 369 13.99 24.24 -0.43
N PRO A 370 13.04 23.61 0.28
CA PRO A 370 13.23 22.29 0.86
C PRO A 370 13.73 21.28 -0.18
N ARG A 371 14.43 20.22 0.27
CA ARG A 371 15.05 19.14 -0.55
C ARG A 371 14.08 18.37 -1.48
N THR A 372 12.85 18.81 -1.61
CA THR A 372 11.67 18.03 -1.93
C THR A 372 10.69 18.90 -2.71
N ASN A 373 10.88 19.09 -4.03
CA ASN A 373 9.78 19.25 -5.00
C ASN A 373 10.28 19.42 -6.45
N ILE A 374 9.38 19.06 -7.37
CA ILE A 374 9.53 19.03 -8.83
C ILE A 374 9.55 20.44 -9.46
N GLU A 375 9.20 21.48 -8.70
CA GLU A 375 9.30 22.89 -9.11
C GLU A 375 10.71 23.31 -9.56
N TYR A 376 11.73 22.53 -9.19
CA TYR A 376 13.11 22.67 -9.65
C TYR A 376 13.27 22.70 -11.17
N GLY A 377 12.50 21.95 -11.97
CA GLY A 377 12.73 21.87 -13.42
C GLY A 377 12.39 23.16 -14.17
N TYR A 378 11.25 23.78 -13.81
CA TYR A 378 10.78 25.02 -14.43
C TYR A 378 11.55 26.24 -13.91
N SER A 379 11.85 26.28 -12.61
CA SER A 379 12.68 27.33 -12.01
C SER A 379 14.12 27.27 -12.53
N LYS A 380 14.72 26.08 -12.66
CA LYS A 380 15.99 25.89 -13.38
C LYS A 380 15.88 26.39 -14.82
N PHE A 381 14.85 25.99 -15.57
CA PHE A 381 14.68 26.44 -16.95
C PHE A 381 14.56 27.97 -17.08
N LEU A 382 13.84 28.64 -16.18
CA LEU A 382 13.79 30.10 -16.14
C LEU A 382 15.14 30.73 -15.78
N ALA A 383 15.90 30.13 -14.86
CA ALA A 383 17.24 30.58 -14.48
C ALA A 383 18.20 30.48 -15.66
N LEU A 384 18.12 29.35 -16.37
CA LEU A 384 18.89 29.09 -17.57
C LEU A 384 18.53 30.08 -18.65
N LYS A 385 17.25 30.21 -18.95
CA LYS A 385 16.77 31.13 -19.98
C LYS A 385 17.25 32.54 -19.67
N LYS A 386 17.06 33.04 -18.44
CA LYS A 386 17.50 34.39 -18.05
C LYS A 386 19.02 34.55 -18.17
N SER A 387 19.81 33.65 -17.60
CA SER A 387 21.28 33.64 -17.71
C SER A 387 21.76 33.60 -19.16
N LEU A 388 21.13 32.79 -20.01
CA LEU A 388 21.47 32.67 -21.43
C LEU A 388 21.06 33.90 -22.25
N THR A 389 19.97 34.57 -21.87
CA THR A 389 19.47 35.78 -22.54
C THR A 389 20.34 37.00 -22.22
N GLU A 390 20.87 37.07 -20.99
CA GLU A 390 21.78 38.14 -20.55
C GLU A 390 23.21 37.96 -21.08
N SER A 391 23.59 36.75 -21.51
CA SER A 391 24.95 36.39 -21.93
C SER A 391 25.24 36.48 -23.44
N ASN A 392 24.30 36.95 -24.27
CA ASN A 392 24.43 37.02 -25.75
C ASN A 392 24.84 35.68 -26.40
N ILE A 393 24.17 34.59 -26.04
CA ILE A 393 24.53 33.24 -26.48
C ILE A 393 23.85 32.86 -27.81
N ASP A 394 24.63 32.18 -28.66
CA ASP A 394 24.26 31.63 -29.98
C ASP A 394 22.98 30.73 -29.93
N PRO A 395 21.96 30.97 -30.77
CA PRO A 395 20.71 30.19 -30.83
C PRO A 395 20.88 28.66 -30.97
N GLU A 396 21.95 28.17 -31.58
CA GLU A 396 22.18 26.72 -31.68
C GLU A 396 22.49 26.07 -30.33
N LYS A 397 23.16 26.80 -29.42
CA LYS A 397 23.44 26.34 -28.06
C LYS A 397 22.19 26.32 -27.18
N TYR A 398 21.26 27.26 -27.39
CA TYR A 398 19.95 27.27 -26.73
C TYR A 398 19.15 26.00 -27.05
N ASN A 399 19.14 25.56 -28.31
CA ASN A 399 18.43 24.35 -28.74
C ASN A 399 19.05 23.08 -28.15
N LEU A 400 20.38 22.99 -28.04
CA LEU A 400 21.05 21.85 -27.42
C LEU A 400 20.71 21.73 -25.92
N ILE A 401 20.66 22.85 -25.22
CA ILE A 401 20.31 22.91 -23.80
C ILE A 401 18.84 22.54 -23.57
N TYR A 402 17.94 23.05 -24.41
CA TYR A 402 16.53 22.67 -24.42
C TYR A 402 16.38 21.17 -24.68
N LEU A 403 17.12 20.62 -25.65
CA LEU A 403 17.13 19.19 -25.95
C LEU A 403 17.62 18.37 -24.74
N LEU A 404 18.69 18.80 -24.07
CA LEU A 404 19.25 18.10 -22.90
C LEU A 404 18.31 18.17 -21.67
N ALA A 405 17.63 19.28 -21.43
CA ALA A 405 16.64 19.41 -20.36
C ALA A 405 15.38 18.57 -20.64
N TYR A 406 14.94 18.55 -21.90
CA TYR A 406 13.84 17.70 -22.38
C TYR A 406 14.19 16.20 -22.31
N LEU A 407 15.40 15.83 -22.74
CA LEU A 407 15.92 14.45 -22.72
C LEU A 407 16.26 13.96 -21.31
N ASN A 408 16.61 14.84 -20.37
CA ASN A 408 16.77 14.51 -18.94
C ASN A 408 15.44 14.27 -18.21
N GLY A 409 14.30 14.42 -18.88
CA GLY A 409 13.01 13.97 -18.38
C GLY A 409 12.46 14.77 -17.19
N GLU A 410 12.98 15.97 -16.92
CA GLU A 410 12.49 16.89 -15.88
C GLU A 410 11.10 17.48 -16.20
N PHE A 411 10.63 17.38 -17.45
CA PHE A 411 9.37 17.97 -17.93
C PHE A 411 8.21 17.00 -18.16
N ASP A 412 8.39 15.70 -17.89
CA ASP A 412 7.33 14.72 -18.16
C ASP A 412 6.36 14.61 -16.96
N TYR A 413 5.43 15.56 -16.90
CA TYR A 413 4.32 15.62 -15.93
C TYR A 413 3.36 14.41 -15.98
N LYS A 414 3.57 13.45 -16.90
CA LYS A 414 2.73 12.23 -17.07
C LYS A 414 3.40 10.95 -16.55
N LYS A 415 4.52 11.05 -15.83
CA LYS A 415 5.24 9.88 -15.31
C LYS A 415 4.48 9.20 -14.17
N GLU A 416 4.45 7.87 -14.24
CA GLU A 416 3.98 6.98 -13.17
C GLU A 416 5.00 7.03 -12.02
N PHE A 417 4.56 7.41 -10.82
CA PHE A 417 5.44 7.31 -9.64
C PHE A 417 5.55 5.83 -9.24
N THR A 418 6.77 5.39 -8.98
CA THR A 418 7.04 4.01 -8.54
C THR A 418 7.99 4.04 -7.35
N THR A 419 8.07 2.95 -6.61
CA THR A 419 9.06 2.76 -5.54
C THR A 419 9.41 1.27 -5.40
N LYS A 420 10.58 0.97 -4.83
CA LYS A 420 11.05 -0.41 -4.70
C LYS A 420 10.48 -1.06 -3.43
N PRO A 421 9.99 -2.31 -3.53
CA PRO A 421 9.51 -3.05 -2.37
C PRO A 421 10.64 -3.31 -1.37
N LYS A 422 10.33 -3.17 -0.09
CA LYS A 422 11.19 -3.61 1.00
C LYS A 422 11.01 -5.11 1.20
N LYS A 423 12.11 -5.86 1.10
CA LYS A 423 12.09 -7.33 1.17
C LYS A 423 11.53 -7.89 2.48
N PHE A 424 11.72 -7.19 3.59
CA PHE A 424 11.30 -7.67 4.90
C PHE A 424 10.43 -6.65 5.62
N GLN A 425 9.29 -7.12 6.11
CA GLN A 425 8.37 -6.35 6.93
C GLN A 425 8.08 -7.11 8.23
N GLY A 426 8.02 -6.36 9.33
CA GLY A 426 7.53 -6.84 10.62
C GLY A 426 6.12 -6.33 10.85
N ILE A 427 5.22 -7.23 11.24
CA ILE A 427 3.81 -6.94 11.45
C ILE A 427 3.36 -7.48 12.80
N LEU A 428 2.54 -6.71 13.50
CA LEU A 428 1.83 -7.11 14.71
C LEU A 428 0.36 -6.78 14.54
N GLN A 429 -0.49 -7.79 14.61
CA GLN A 429 -1.94 -7.62 14.64
C GLN A 429 -2.48 -8.08 16.00
N SER A 430 -3.45 -7.37 16.53
CA SER A 430 -4.16 -7.79 17.74
C SER A 430 -5.60 -7.30 17.73
N GLY A 431 -6.50 -8.05 18.37
CA GLY A 431 -7.91 -7.72 18.33
C GLY A 431 -8.80 -8.68 19.09
N PHE A 432 -10.09 -8.41 19.03
CA PHE A 432 -11.13 -9.20 19.67
C PHE A 432 -11.94 -9.94 18.62
N VAL A 433 -12.31 -11.17 18.96
CA VAL A 433 -13.18 -12.03 18.16
C VAL A 433 -14.36 -12.42 19.02
N ILE A 434 -15.55 -12.36 18.43
CA ILE A 434 -16.77 -12.95 18.98
C ILE A 434 -17.40 -13.86 17.94
N LYS A 435 -17.83 -15.04 18.35
CA LYS A 435 -18.58 -15.97 17.50
C LYS A 435 -19.72 -16.58 18.29
N SER A 436 -20.82 -16.77 17.60
CA SER A 436 -22.02 -17.47 18.05
C SER A 436 -22.45 -18.43 16.95
N GLU A 437 -23.64 -19.01 17.10
CA GLU A 437 -24.24 -19.89 16.11
C GLU A 437 -24.41 -19.20 14.75
N ASN A 438 -25.02 -18.02 14.72
CA ASN A 438 -25.37 -17.35 13.45
C ASN A 438 -24.53 -16.11 13.16
N PHE A 439 -23.71 -15.67 14.10
CA PHE A 439 -22.96 -14.42 13.96
C PHE A 439 -21.50 -14.60 14.33
N PHE A 440 -20.62 -13.91 13.62
CA PHE A 440 -19.24 -13.69 14.04
C PHE A 440 -18.76 -12.28 13.72
N GLY A 441 -17.89 -11.76 14.57
CA GLY A 441 -17.31 -10.44 14.44
C GLY A 441 -15.85 -10.41 14.84
N VAL A 442 -15.08 -9.56 14.16
CA VAL A 442 -13.68 -9.25 14.52
C VAL A 442 -13.50 -7.74 14.51
N ILE A 443 -12.84 -7.23 15.54
CA ILE A 443 -12.30 -5.86 15.56
C ILE A 443 -10.84 -5.99 15.91
N SER A 444 -9.95 -5.45 15.07
CA SER A 444 -8.51 -5.55 15.28
C SER A 444 -7.75 -4.33 14.78
N TRP A 445 -6.50 -4.20 15.22
CA TRP A 445 -5.56 -3.21 14.75
C TRP A 445 -4.28 -3.89 14.30
N GLN A 446 -3.70 -3.40 13.21
CA GLN A 446 -2.47 -3.93 12.64
C GLN A 446 -1.41 -2.83 12.53
N LEU A 447 -0.31 -3.01 13.25
CA LEU A 447 0.91 -2.21 13.11
C LEU A 447 1.87 -2.93 12.17
N THR A 448 2.29 -2.26 11.10
CA THR A 448 3.23 -2.81 10.11
C THR A 448 4.34 -1.82 9.82
N SER A 449 5.56 -2.31 9.61
CA SER A 449 6.58 -1.51 8.92
C SER A 449 6.17 -1.28 7.47
N THR A 450 6.64 -0.19 6.84
CA THR A 450 6.36 0.08 5.43
C THR A 450 6.82 -1.03 4.49
N ASP A 451 6.06 -1.23 3.41
CA ASP A 451 6.33 -2.18 2.32
C ASP A 451 7.32 -1.66 1.27
N PHE A 452 7.82 -0.43 1.45
CA PHE A 452 8.82 0.23 0.60
C PHE A 452 9.87 0.96 1.43
N TYR A 453 10.98 1.34 0.77
CA TYR A 453 12.03 2.15 1.38
C TYR A 453 11.63 3.62 1.44
N VAL A 454 11.37 4.08 2.65
CA VAL A 454 11.01 5.45 2.95
C VAL A 454 12.26 6.35 2.96
N ARG A 455 12.14 7.59 2.46
CA ARG A 455 13.21 8.60 2.49
C ARG A 455 12.80 9.85 3.24
N GLY A 456 13.77 10.50 3.87
CA GLY A 456 13.53 11.71 4.68
C GLY A 456 12.73 11.40 5.95
N ASP A 457 11.88 12.35 6.35
CA ASP A 457 11.15 12.32 7.63
C ASP A 457 9.78 11.64 7.55
N ILE A 458 9.54 10.84 6.50
CA ILE A 458 8.26 10.16 6.32
C ILE A 458 8.15 8.95 7.28
N PRO A 459 6.95 8.65 7.85
CA PRO A 459 6.76 7.57 8.82
C PRO A 459 7.13 6.17 8.31
N LYS A 460 7.90 5.43 9.10
CA LYS A 460 8.37 4.06 8.77
C LYS A 460 7.40 2.95 9.20
N PHE A 461 6.34 3.32 9.89
CA PHE A 461 5.30 2.43 10.39
C PHE A 461 3.92 2.92 9.96
N HIS A 462 3.03 1.97 9.77
CA HIS A 462 1.65 2.17 9.39
C HIS A 462 0.74 1.42 10.37
N LEU A 463 -0.37 2.05 10.76
CA LEU A 463 -1.36 1.47 11.65
C LEU A 463 -2.73 1.63 11.01
N PHE A 464 -3.49 0.56 10.92
CA PHE A 464 -4.88 0.59 10.48
C PHE A 464 -5.73 -0.37 11.30
N GLY A 465 -7.04 -0.12 11.32
CA GLY A 465 -8.01 -1.00 11.97
C GLY A 465 -8.75 -1.86 10.95
N THR A 466 -9.21 -3.02 11.40
CA THR A 466 -10.04 -3.96 10.64
C THR A 466 -11.31 -4.26 11.42
N VAL A 467 -12.43 -4.23 10.72
CA VAL A 467 -13.75 -4.62 11.19
C VAL A 467 -14.27 -5.70 10.27
N GLN A 468 -14.69 -6.82 10.84
CA GLN A 468 -15.28 -7.94 10.13
C GLN A 468 -16.59 -8.31 10.79
N LEU A 469 -17.63 -8.49 9.98
CA LEU A 469 -18.94 -8.97 10.42
C LEU A 469 -19.40 -10.06 9.45
N GLY A 470 -19.95 -11.14 9.98
CA GLY A 470 -20.55 -12.17 9.15
C GLY A 470 -21.73 -12.86 9.82
N ILE A 471 -22.65 -13.32 8.98
CA ILE A 471 -23.90 -13.96 9.37
C ILE A 471 -24.01 -15.29 8.62
N ARG A 472 -24.31 -16.35 9.36
CA ARG A 472 -24.66 -17.67 8.83
C ARG A 472 -26.18 -17.79 8.69
N PHE A 473 -26.65 -18.49 7.67
CA PHE A 473 -28.09 -18.58 7.37
C PHE A 473 -28.48 -19.88 6.75
#